data_AF-A0A931UXA7-F1
#
_entry.id   AF-A0A931UXA7-F1
#
_cell.length_a   1.000
_cell.length_b   1.000
_cell.length_c   1.000
_cell.angle_alpha   90.00
_cell.angle_beta   90.00
_cell.angle_gamma   90.00
#
_symmetry.space_group_name_H-M   'P 1'
#
loop_
_entity.id
_entity.type
_entity.pdbx_description
1 polymer ?
#
loop_
_entity_poly.entity_id
_entity_poly.type
_entity_poly.pdbx_seq_one_letter_code
_entity_poly.pdbx_strand_id
1 'polypeptide(L)'
;MSTLHKPSLLVALALATTLTGAARAEPVPAAPSPQPWRWGGFVEDDLGVLLMSGGVGLFAGPTYGPLRAGAGFYRFDSPFRALSGAPEGFELKVDAILAGDLTWHFASDRIEGPYVKAVVQAKSQRVENLESGARRSLSSFLVGPEIGWTIRVRGGLYLAPRLGALYYAVRPQGPDNRPVEIGGKPYDNDHHKTFDLYATLGIGYAF
;
A
#
# COMPACT_ATOMS: atom_id res chain seq x y z
N MET A 1 20.25 21.89 8.62
CA MET A 1 18.98 22.27 9.27
C MET A 1 18.02 21.11 9.05
N SER A 2 17.65 20.37 10.09
CA SER A 2 16.72 19.25 9.95
C SER A 2 15.29 19.79 9.87
N THR A 3 14.65 19.59 8.73
CA THR A 3 13.21 19.77 8.60
C THR A 3 12.55 18.62 9.33
N LEU A 4 12.12 18.87 10.57
CA LEU A 4 11.13 18.02 11.25
C LEU A 4 9.92 17.91 10.29
N HIS A 5 9.77 16.75 9.63
CA HIS A 5 8.58 16.43 8.87
C HIS A 5 7.39 16.41 9.84
N LYS A 6 6.57 17.46 9.81
CA LYS A 6 5.25 17.43 10.44
C LYS A 6 4.43 16.38 9.67
N PRO A 7 3.98 15.26 10.28
CA PRO A 7 2.93 14.45 9.69
C PRO A 7 1.64 15.25 9.88
N SER A 8 1.43 16.24 9.02
CA SER A 8 0.50 17.34 9.24
C SER A 8 -0.89 16.99 8.74
N LEU A 9 -1.82 16.82 9.69
CA LEU A 9 -3.28 16.80 9.53
C LEU A 9 -3.87 15.66 8.68
N LEU A 10 -3.36 15.36 7.49
CA LEU A 10 -3.82 14.30 6.59
C LEU A 10 -3.68 12.90 7.21
N VAL A 11 -2.58 12.67 7.90
CA VAL A 11 -2.32 11.44 8.67
C VAL A 11 -3.35 11.27 9.78
N ALA A 12 -3.53 12.32 10.58
CA ALA A 12 -4.48 12.35 11.68
C ALA A 12 -5.93 12.23 11.17
N LEU A 13 -6.21 12.79 9.99
CA LEU A 13 -7.52 12.73 9.35
C LEU A 13 -7.80 11.35 8.76
N ALA A 14 -6.82 10.69 8.12
CA ALA A 14 -6.94 9.32 7.61
C ALA A 14 -7.19 8.32 8.76
N LEU A 15 -6.34 8.37 9.79
CA LEU A 15 -6.53 7.61 11.03
C LEU A 15 -7.87 7.94 11.68
N ALA A 16 -8.25 9.22 11.77
CA ALA A 16 -9.54 9.61 12.31
C ALA A 16 -10.70 9.08 11.46
N THR A 17 -10.66 9.14 10.12
CA THR A 17 -11.73 8.60 9.27
C THR A 17 -11.89 7.10 9.43
N THR A 18 -10.78 6.35 9.49
CA THR A 18 -10.77 4.91 9.76
C THR A 18 -11.35 4.61 11.15
N LEU A 19 -11.00 5.40 12.17
CA LEU A 19 -11.48 5.25 13.54
C LEU A 19 -12.92 5.76 13.76
N THR A 20 -13.40 6.73 12.99
CA THR A 20 -14.73 7.34 13.14
C THR A 20 -15.79 6.56 12.33
N GLY A 21 -15.42 6.02 11.16
CA GLY A 21 -16.21 5.03 10.44
C GLY A 21 -16.37 3.74 11.26
N ALA A 22 -15.29 3.31 11.92
CA ALA A 22 -15.28 2.20 12.87
C ALA A 22 -16.21 2.42 14.09
N ALA A 23 -16.34 3.66 14.56
CA ALA A 23 -17.14 3.99 15.75
C ALA A 23 -18.67 3.94 15.52
N ARG A 24 -19.13 3.86 14.26
CA ARG A 24 -20.57 3.80 13.93
C ARG A 24 -21.05 2.48 13.35
N ALA A 25 -20.14 1.58 12.98
CA ALA A 25 -20.48 0.29 12.43
C ALA A 25 -20.42 -0.79 13.54
N GLU A 26 -21.41 -1.68 13.57
CA GLU A 26 -21.38 -2.82 14.49
C GLU A 26 -20.17 -3.70 14.13
N PRO A 27 -19.26 -3.99 15.08
CA PRO A 27 -18.09 -4.80 14.79
C PRO A 27 -18.49 -6.23 14.47
N VAL A 28 -17.76 -6.88 13.56
CA VAL A 28 -17.85 -8.33 13.38
C VAL A 28 -17.54 -9.00 14.74
N PRO A 29 -18.45 -9.84 15.29
CA PRO A 29 -18.27 -10.46 16.59
C PRO A 29 -16.93 -11.21 16.70
N ALA A 30 -16.31 -11.18 17.87
CA ALA A 30 -15.08 -11.92 18.16
C ALA A 30 -15.30 -13.44 18.28
N ALA A 31 -16.55 -13.86 18.53
CA ALA A 31 -16.92 -15.27 18.60
C ALA A 31 -17.13 -15.85 17.19
N PRO A 32 -16.81 -17.16 16.98
CA PRO A 32 -17.20 -17.88 15.76
C PRO A 32 -18.67 -17.65 15.46
N SER A 33 -18.97 -17.07 14.29
CA SER A 33 -20.36 -16.90 13.86
C SER A 33 -20.89 -18.26 13.38
N PRO A 34 -22.11 -18.68 13.78
CA PRO A 34 -22.78 -19.83 13.17
C PRO A 34 -23.10 -19.60 11.69
N GLN A 35 -22.96 -18.37 11.20
CA GLN A 35 -23.05 -17.99 9.79
C GLN A 35 -21.67 -17.44 9.32
N PRO A 36 -20.75 -18.31 8.88
CA PRO A 36 -19.41 -17.90 8.44
C PRO A 36 -19.43 -17.13 7.11
N TRP A 37 -20.54 -17.14 6.37
CA TRP A 37 -20.72 -16.47 5.09
C TRP A 37 -21.66 -15.27 5.22
N ARG A 38 -21.12 -14.17 5.74
CA ARG A 38 -21.85 -12.91 5.93
C ARG A 38 -21.18 -11.76 5.20
N TRP A 39 -21.99 -10.85 4.70
CA TRP A 39 -21.52 -9.57 4.18
C TRP A 39 -21.03 -8.68 5.32
N GLY A 40 -19.95 -7.98 5.05
CA GLY A 40 -19.41 -6.93 5.88
C GLY A 40 -18.59 -5.96 5.02
N GLY A 41 -17.88 -5.06 5.67
CA GLY A 41 -16.94 -4.14 5.07
C GLY A 41 -15.67 -4.03 5.90
N PHE A 42 -14.67 -3.42 5.29
CA PHE A 42 -13.45 -3.06 6.00
C PHE A 42 -12.93 -1.71 5.51
N VAL A 43 -12.13 -1.09 6.35
CA VAL A 43 -11.23 0.01 6.04
C VAL A 43 -9.85 -0.31 6.61
N GLU A 44 -8.78 0.05 5.91
CA GLU A 44 -7.40 -0.24 6.32
C GLU A 44 -6.47 0.90 5.91
N ASP A 45 -5.63 1.34 6.85
CA ASP A 45 -4.49 2.24 6.62
C ASP A 45 -3.19 1.43 6.55
N ASP A 46 -2.31 1.77 5.61
CA ASP A 46 -0.95 1.24 5.54
C ASP A 46 -0.02 2.05 6.46
N LEU A 47 0.17 1.54 7.68
CA LEU A 47 1.05 2.16 8.67
C LEU A 47 2.51 2.15 8.23
N GLY A 48 2.95 1.17 7.43
CA GLY A 48 4.32 1.16 6.93
C GLY A 48 4.58 2.35 6.01
N VAL A 49 3.65 2.65 5.10
CA VAL A 49 3.73 3.87 4.26
C VAL A 49 3.77 5.10 5.16
N LEU A 50 2.86 5.21 6.12
CA LEU A 50 2.85 6.35 7.03
C LEU A 50 4.19 6.53 7.78
N LEU A 51 4.70 5.47 8.39
CA LEU A 51 5.90 5.51 9.23
C LEU A 51 7.18 5.71 8.42
N MET A 52 7.26 5.12 7.23
CA MET A 52 8.46 5.18 6.37
C MET A 52 8.49 6.40 5.46
N SER A 53 7.37 7.07 5.22
CA SER A 53 7.35 8.17 4.24
C SER A 53 6.56 9.40 4.65
N GLY A 54 5.82 9.34 5.77
CA GLY A 54 4.82 10.36 6.10
C GLY A 54 3.66 10.42 5.10
N GLY A 55 3.55 9.42 4.21
CA GLY A 55 2.52 9.34 3.19
C GLY A 55 1.19 8.77 3.70
N VAL A 56 0.30 8.51 2.74
CA VAL A 56 -1.01 7.90 2.95
C VAL A 56 -1.09 6.62 2.12
N GLY A 57 -1.64 5.57 2.73
CA GLY A 57 -2.05 4.34 2.05
C GLY A 57 -3.36 3.89 2.66
N LEU A 58 -4.43 3.80 1.87
CA LEU A 58 -5.79 3.55 2.32
C LEU A 58 -6.44 2.48 1.46
N PHE A 59 -7.15 1.53 2.07
CA PHE A 59 -7.97 0.52 1.41
C PHE A 59 -9.35 0.47 2.03
N ALA A 60 -10.35 0.19 1.22
CA ALA A 60 -11.69 -0.11 1.68
C ALA A 60 -12.39 -1.06 0.72
N GLY A 61 -13.40 -1.76 1.22
CA GLY A 61 -14.23 -2.62 0.37
C GLY A 61 -15.08 -3.61 1.14
N PRO A 62 -15.83 -4.45 0.41
CA PRO A 62 -16.69 -5.46 1.00
C PRO A 62 -15.94 -6.72 1.41
N THR A 63 -16.53 -7.44 2.37
CA THR A 63 -16.12 -8.78 2.78
C THR A 63 -17.30 -9.74 2.70
N TYR A 64 -17.05 -11.00 2.35
CA TYR A 64 -18.04 -12.07 2.38
C TYR A 64 -17.41 -13.36 2.92
N GLY A 65 -17.63 -13.63 4.20
CA GLY A 65 -16.91 -14.69 4.93
C GLY A 65 -15.39 -14.51 4.88
N PRO A 66 -14.59 -15.49 4.42
CA PRO A 66 -13.13 -15.37 4.34
C PRO A 66 -12.64 -14.48 3.20
N LEU A 67 -13.54 -14.11 2.27
CA LEU A 67 -13.21 -13.29 1.10
C LEU A 67 -13.29 -11.81 1.42
N ARG A 68 -12.33 -11.05 0.91
CA ARG A 68 -12.31 -9.59 0.92
C ARG A 68 -11.94 -9.09 -0.47
N ALA A 69 -12.69 -8.11 -0.97
CA ALA A 69 -12.34 -7.39 -2.19
C ALA A 69 -12.11 -5.92 -1.82
N GLY A 70 -11.02 -5.33 -2.29
CA GLY A 70 -10.62 -3.98 -1.90
C GLY A 70 -10.25 -3.10 -3.08
N ALA A 71 -10.49 -1.81 -2.90
CA ALA A 71 -9.86 -0.75 -3.69
C ALA A 71 -9.03 0.12 -2.75
N GLY A 72 -7.89 0.59 -3.25
CA GLY A 72 -6.97 1.37 -2.44
C GLY A 72 -6.28 2.49 -3.20
N PHE A 73 -5.76 3.43 -2.40
CA PHE A 73 -5.01 4.58 -2.86
C PHE A 73 -3.76 4.75 -2.02
N TYR A 74 -2.63 5.03 -2.66
CA TYR A 74 -1.41 5.44 -1.98
C TYR A 74 -0.85 6.72 -2.55
N ARG A 75 -0.22 7.51 -1.68
CA ARG A 75 0.63 8.65 -2.05
C ARG A 75 1.71 8.81 -1.00
N PHE A 76 2.96 8.85 -1.44
CA PHE A 76 4.07 9.03 -0.53
C PHE A 76 5.29 9.58 -1.24
N ASP A 77 6.09 10.32 -0.49
CA ASP A 77 7.47 10.60 -0.88
C ASP A 77 8.29 9.35 -0.58
N SER A 78 9.31 9.04 -1.37
CA SER A 78 10.20 7.93 -1.03
C SER A 78 11.54 8.49 -0.52
N PRO A 79 11.55 9.11 0.69
CA PRO A 79 12.70 9.87 1.18
C PRO A 79 13.92 8.97 1.42
N PHE A 80 13.69 7.67 1.60
CA PHE A 80 14.74 6.70 1.82
C PHE A 80 15.18 6.09 0.50
N ARG A 81 16.36 6.50 0.01
CA ARG A 81 17.02 5.88 -1.16
C ARG A 81 17.12 4.36 -1.06
N ALA A 82 17.35 3.84 0.15
CA ALA A 82 17.41 2.40 0.40
C ALA A 82 16.10 1.66 0.13
N LEU A 83 14.95 2.34 0.23
CA LEU A 83 13.62 1.78 -0.02
C LEU A 83 13.13 2.09 -1.44
N SER A 84 13.50 3.26 -1.99
CA SER A 84 13.10 3.67 -3.35
C SER A 84 13.95 3.03 -4.45
N GLY A 85 15.16 2.54 -4.11
CA GLY A 85 16.15 2.10 -5.09
C GLY A 85 16.62 3.20 -6.05
N ALA A 86 16.26 4.47 -5.77
CA ALA A 86 16.59 5.57 -6.65
C ALA A 86 18.12 5.75 -6.69
N PRO A 87 18.74 5.81 -7.89
CA PRO A 87 20.17 6.01 -8.04
C PRO A 87 20.62 7.34 -7.43
N GLU A 88 21.90 7.44 -7.14
CA GLU A 88 22.49 8.66 -6.61
C GLU A 88 22.24 9.87 -7.54
N GLY A 89 21.91 11.01 -6.92
CA GLY A 89 21.57 12.24 -7.65
C GLY A 89 20.10 12.35 -8.05
N PHE A 90 19.27 11.36 -7.74
CA PHE A 90 17.84 11.38 -8.00
C PHE A 90 17.01 11.28 -6.72
N GLU A 91 15.78 11.81 -6.80
CA GLU A 91 14.71 11.63 -5.82
C GLU A 91 13.49 11.05 -6.53
N LEU A 92 12.84 10.07 -5.91
CA LEU A 92 11.62 9.44 -6.41
C LEU A 92 10.45 9.74 -5.47
N LYS A 93 9.37 10.22 -6.07
CA LYS A 93 8.11 10.52 -5.41
C LYS A 93 7.00 9.70 -6.03
N VAL A 94 6.19 9.04 -5.22
CA VAL A 94 5.00 8.32 -5.68
C VAL A 94 3.81 9.28 -5.57
N ASP A 95 3.45 9.88 -6.70
CA ASP A 95 2.35 10.85 -6.76
C ASP A 95 0.99 10.16 -6.54
N ALA A 96 0.81 8.94 -7.07
CA ALA A 96 -0.37 8.11 -6.82
C ALA A 96 -0.13 6.61 -7.11
N ILE A 97 -0.72 5.74 -6.30
CA ILE A 97 -0.98 4.34 -6.67
C ILE A 97 -2.48 4.11 -6.52
N LEU A 98 -3.13 3.65 -7.58
CA LEU A 98 -4.48 3.10 -7.54
C LEU A 98 -4.36 1.59 -7.50
N ALA A 99 -4.94 0.96 -6.49
CA ALA A 99 -4.81 -0.46 -6.26
C ALA A 99 -6.18 -1.14 -6.18
N GLY A 100 -6.23 -2.39 -6.65
CA GLY A 100 -7.34 -3.30 -6.41
C GLY A 100 -6.80 -4.61 -5.85
N ASP A 101 -7.56 -5.24 -4.96
CA ASP A 101 -7.15 -6.51 -4.38
C ASP A 101 -8.31 -7.49 -4.15
N LEU A 102 -7.94 -8.77 -4.14
CA LEU A 102 -8.79 -9.86 -3.70
C LEU A 102 -8.02 -10.71 -2.68
N THR A 103 -8.55 -10.81 -1.47
CA THR A 103 -7.94 -11.50 -0.33
C THR A 103 -8.77 -12.72 0.06
N TRP A 104 -8.09 -13.83 0.37
CA TRP A 104 -8.67 -15.05 0.95
C TRP A 104 -8.01 -15.37 2.29
N HIS A 105 -8.80 -15.39 3.36
CA HIS A 105 -8.37 -15.83 4.68
C HIS A 105 -8.53 -17.35 4.82
N PHE A 106 -7.50 -18.03 5.33
CA PHE A 106 -7.57 -19.48 5.50
C PHE A 106 -8.42 -19.92 6.69
N ALA A 107 -8.62 -19.04 7.68
CA ALA A 107 -9.61 -19.26 8.72
C ALA A 107 -11.03 -19.08 8.14
N SER A 108 -11.82 -20.15 8.17
CA SER A 108 -13.08 -20.25 7.42
C SER A 108 -14.26 -19.45 7.99
N ASP A 109 -14.13 -18.92 9.21
CA ASP A 109 -15.24 -18.27 9.92
C ASP A 109 -15.06 -16.78 10.16
N ARG A 110 -13.90 -16.18 9.81
CA ARG A 110 -13.59 -14.78 10.10
C ARG A 110 -12.37 -14.23 9.34
N ILE A 111 -12.32 -12.90 9.24
CA ILE A 111 -11.13 -12.12 8.81
C ILE A 111 -10.11 -12.13 9.97
N GLU A 112 -9.42 -13.24 10.14
CA GLU A 112 -8.35 -13.45 11.12
C GLU A 112 -7.40 -14.53 10.59
N GLY A 113 -6.16 -14.50 11.03
CA GLY A 113 -5.18 -15.53 10.69
C GLY A 113 -4.51 -15.30 9.34
N PRO A 114 -3.85 -16.33 8.80
CA PRO A 114 -3.10 -16.21 7.56
C PRO A 114 -4.04 -15.96 6.38
N TYR A 115 -3.56 -15.17 5.42
CA TYR A 115 -4.26 -14.93 4.17
C TYR A 115 -3.30 -14.89 2.99
N VAL A 116 -3.88 -15.10 1.80
CA VAL A 116 -3.27 -14.76 0.51
C VAL A 116 -4.08 -13.67 -0.15
N LYS A 117 -3.41 -12.79 -0.90
CA LYS A 117 -4.05 -11.70 -1.62
C LYS A 117 -3.46 -11.59 -3.01
N ALA A 118 -4.31 -11.38 -4.01
CA ALA A 118 -3.89 -10.95 -5.34
C ALA A 118 -4.09 -9.45 -5.45
N VAL A 119 -3.08 -8.73 -5.95
CA VAL A 119 -3.06 -7.27 -6.02
C VAL A 119 -2.76 -6.83 -7.44
N VAL A 120 -3.46 -5.79 -7.87
CA VAL A 120 -3.13 -5.01 -9.07
C VAL A 120 -2.91 -3.56 -8.68
N GLN A 121 -1.92 -2.91 -9.30
CA GLN A 121 -1.59 -1.51 -9.03
C GLN A 121 -1.30 -0.75 -10.32
N ALA A 122 -1.93 0.41 -10.48
CA ALA A 122 -1.53 1.43 -11.42
C ALA A 122 -0.78 2.53 -10.64
N LYS A 123 0.52 2.67 -10.90
CA LYS A 123 1.43 3.55 -10.16
C LYS A 123 1.89 4.68 -11.08
N SER A 124 1.73 5.91 -10.59
CA SER A 124 2.30 7.13 -11.17
C SER A 124 3.32 7.70 -10.19
N GLN A 125 4.53 7.90 -10.67
CA GLN A 125 5.64 8.39 -9.88
C GLN A 125 6.37 9.49 -10.66
N ARG A 126 7.07 10.35 -9.93
CA ARG A 126 7.90 11.41 -10.48
C ARG A 126 9.30 11.24 -9.96
N VAL A 127 10.25 11.36 -10.88
CA VAL A 127 11.67 11.34 -10.59
C VAL A 127 12.21 12.74 -10.84
N GLU A 128 13.02 13.23 -9.92
CA GLU A 128 13.72 14.51 -10.01
C GLU A 128 15.23 14.28 -10.00
N ASN A 129 15.93 14.92 -10.94
CA ASN A 129 17.37 15.06 -10.90
C ASN A 129 17.71 16.21 -9.95
N LEU A 130 18.39 15.90 -8.84
CA LEU A 130 18.67 16.85 -7.76
C LEU A 130 19.69 17.94 -8.15
N GLU A 131 20.49 17.71 -9.18
CA GLU A 131 21.47 18.70 -9.67
C GLU A 131 20.83 19.72 -10.61
N SER A 132 20.01 19.25 -11.55
CA SER A 132 19.39 20.11 -12.56
C SER A 132 17.98 20.58 -12.22
N GLY A 133 17.33 19.98 -11.21
CA GLY A 133 15.91 20.18 -10.88
C GLY A 133 14.95 19.61 -11.94
N ALA A 134 15.47 18.95 -12.98
CA ALA A 134 14.66 18.38 -14.05
C ALA A 134 13.80 17.23 -13.52
N ARG A 135 12.53 17.18 -13.94
CA ARG A 135 11.55 16.20 -13.49
C ARG A 135 11.00 15.38 -14.65
N ARG A 136 10.72 14.11 -14.39
CA ARG A 136 10.02 13.23 -15.32
C ARG A 136 9.01 12.37 -14.58
N SER A 137 7.79 12.32 -15.11
CA SER A 137 6.78 11.38 -14.64
C SER A 137 6.97 10.03 -15.33
N LEU A 138 6.96 8.97 -14.53
CA LEU A 138 7.02 7.59 -14.95
C LEU A 138 5.75 6.88 -14.47
N SER A 139 5.23 5.97 -15.29
CA SER A 139 4.04 5.19 -14.94
C SER A 139 4.34 3.71 -15.06
N SER A 140 3.73 2.92 -14.20
CA SER A 140 3.88 1.47 -14.18
C SER A 140 2.58 0.79 -13.81
N PHE A 141 2.41 -0.44 -14.28
CA PHE A 141 1.32 -1.33 -13.91
C PHE A 141 1.92 -2.58 -13.31
N LEU A 142 1.48 -2.93 -12.11
CA LEU A 142 2.00 -4.05 -11.36
C LEU A 142 0.90 -5.04 -11.01
N VAL A 143 1.25 -6.32 -10.95
CA VAL A 143 0.36 -7.39 -10.50
C VAL A 143 1.15 -8.41 -9.71
N GLY A 144 0.59 -8.92 -8.63
CA GLY A 144 1.26 -10.00 -7.92
C GLY A 144 0.59 -10.41 -6.62
N PRO A 145 1.15 -11.43 -5.97
CA PRO A 145 0.65 -11.90 -4.69
C PRO A 145 1.17 -11.06 -3.51
N GLU A 146 0.36 -11.03 -2.46
CA GLU A 146 0.78 -10.78 -1.10
C GLU A 146 0.41 -11.98 -0.22
N ILE A 147 1.22 -12.22 0.81
CA ILE A 147 0.89 -13.07 1.94
C ILE A 147 0.88 -12.21 3.20
N GLY A 148 0.00 -12.53 4.14
CA GLY A 148 -0.04 -11.80 5.40
C GLY A 148 -0.78 -12.54 6.48
N TRP A 149 -0.93 -11.85 7.60
CA TRP A 149 -1.61 -12.38 8.77
C TRP A 149 -2.45 -11.31 9.44
N THR A 150 -3.74 -11.55 9.61
CA THR A 150 -4.63 -10.63 10.32
C THR A 150 -4.68 -10.98 11.80
N ILE A 151 -4.32 -10.04 12.66
CA ILE A 151 -4.34 -10.15 14.13
C ILE A 151 -5.42 -9.23 14.66
N ARG A 152 -6.51 -9.81 15.18
CA ARG A 152 -7.59 -9.03 15.77
C ARG A 152 -7.16 -8.48 17.13
N VAL A 153 -7.41 -7.19 17.35
CA VAL A 153 -7.04 -6.49 18.59
C VAL A 153 -8.24 -6.34 19.51
N ARG A 154 -9.29 -5.64 19.05
CA ARG A 154 -10.51 -5.42 19.83
C ARG A 154 -11.68 -5.03 18.93
N GLY A 155 -12.83 -5.67 19.11
CA GLY A 155 -13.98 -5.45 18.23
C GLY A 155 -13.59 -5.74 16.78
N GLY A 156 -13.87 -4.79 15.88
CA GLY A 156 -13.46 -4.85 14.48
C GLY A 156 -12.01 -4.48 14.20
N LEU A 157 -11.27 -3.93 15.17
CA LEU A 157 -9.89 -3.45 14.97
C LEU A 157 -8.91 -4.61 14.80
N TYR A 158 -8.03 -4.51 13.80
CA TYR A 158 -6.99 -5.50 13.53
C TYR A 158 -5.68 -4.86 13.05
N LEU A 159 -4.60 -5.64 13.16
CA LEU A 159 -3.31 -5.41 12.53
C LEU A 159 -3.07 -6.44 11.43
N ALA A 160 -2.43 -6.05 10.34
CA ALA A 160 -2.18 -6.92 9.19
C ALA A 160 -0.74 -6.74 8.65
N PRO A 161 0.28 -7.36 9.27
CA PRO A 161 1.58 -7.50 8.64
C PRO A 161 1.49 -8.29 7.33
N ARG A 162 2.19 -7.82 6.29
CA ARG A 162 2.15 -8.42 4.95
C ARG A 162 3.45 -8.27 4.18
N LEU A 163 3.71 -9.26 3.33
CA LEU A 163 4.81 -9.31 2.38
C LEU A 163 4.24 -9.40 0.97
N GLY A 164 4.72 -8.55 0.06
CA GLY A 164 4.26 -8.49 -1.32
C GLY A 164 5.39 -8.67 -2.32
N ALA A 165 5.05 -9.29 -3.45
CA ALA A 165 5.94 -9.38 -4.60
C ALA A 165 5.16 -9.04 -5.88
N LEU A 166 5.29 -7.81 -6.36
CA LEU A 166 4.51 -7.31 -7.50
C LEU A 166 5.35 -7.28 -8.77
N TYR A 167 4.93 -8.03 -9.78
CA TYR A 167 5.56 -8.04 -11.09
C TYR A 167 5.19 -6.78 -11.89
N TYR A 168 6.17 -6.14 -12.52
CA TYR A 168 5.97 -5.02 -13.42
C TYR A 168 5.48 -5.49 -14.81
N ALA A 169 4.16 -5.53 -15.00
CA ALA A 169 3.55 -5.78 -16.30
C ALA A 169 3.73 -4.59 -17.27
N VAL A 170 3.75 -3.36 -16.73
CA VAL A 170 4.27 -2.18 -17.42
C VAL A 170 5.36 -1.56 -16.56
N ARG A 171 6.59 -1.50 -17.09
CA ARG A 171 7.78 -1.03 -16.37
C ARG A 171 7.89 0.49 -16.42
N PRO A 172 8.36 1.14 -15.34
CA PRO A 172 8.48 2.60 -15.29
C PRO A 172 9.52 3.15 -16.28
N GLN A 173 10.52 2.34 -16.64
CA GLN A 173 11.59 2.68 -17.58
C GLN A 173 11.28 2.29 -19.04
N GLY A 174 10.04 1.88 -19.33
CA GLY A 174 9.62 1.43 -20.64
C GLY A 174 9.85 -0.08 -20.88
N PRO A 175 9.41 -0.61 -22.04
CA PRO A 175 9.36 -2.06 -22.30
C PRO A 175 10.74 -2.73 -22.23
N ASP A 176 11.76 -2.07 -22.76
CA ASP A 176 13.15 -2.56 -22.76
C ASP A 176 13.88 -2.34 -21.44
N ASN A 177 13.23 -1.65 -20.49
CA ASN A 177 13.76 -1.39 -19.16
C ASN A 177 15.14 -0.71 -19.17
N ARG A 178 15.33 0.21 -20.12
CA ARG A 178 16.57 0.94 -20.31
C ARG A 178 16.61 2.18 -19.43
N PRO A 179 17.80 2.70 -19.09
CA PRO A 179 17.93 3.98 -18.41
C PRO A 179 17.14 5.07 -19.15
N VAL A 180 16.51 5.94 -18.39
CA VAL A 180 15.69 7.05 -18.89
C VAL A 180 16.43 8.35 -18.65
N GLU A 181 16.60 9.17 -19.67
CA GLU A 181 17.28 10.45 -19.50
C GLU A 181 16.39 11.46 -18.76
N ILE A 182 16.95 12.09 -17.72
CA ILE A 182 16.31 13.12 -16.89
C ILE A 182 17.35 14.19 -16.56
N GLY A 183 17.20 15.37 -17.17
CA GLY A 183 18.09 16.51 -16.94
C GLY A 183 19.56 16.21 -17.29
N GLY A 184 19.80 15.54 -18.41
CA GLY A 184 21.14 15.21 -18.90
C GLY A 184 21.84 14.06 -18.17
N LYS A 185 21.16 13.37 -17.24
CA LYS A 185 21.68 12.17 -16.55
C LYS A 185 20.79 10.96 -16.81
N PRO A 186 21.36 9.75 -16.98
CA PRO A 186 20.59 8.53 -17.08
C PRO A 186 20.06 8.14 -15.69
N TYR A 187 18.75 8.01 -15.58
CA TYR A 187 18.09 7.39 -14.43
C TYR A 187 17.90 5.90 -14.71
N ASP A 188 18.55 5.06 -13.90
CA ASP A 188 18.38 3.61 -13.92
C ASP A 188 18.11 3.08 -12.51
N ASN A 189 16.94 2.47 -12.28
CA ASN A 189 16.54 1.98 -10.97
C ASN A 189 16.43 0.45 -11.02
N ASP A 190 17.52 -0.21 -10.63
CA ASP A 190 17.64 -1.68 -10.65
C ASP A 190 16.59 -2.38 -9.76
N HIS A 191 16.09 -1.70 -8.73
CA HIS A 191 15.07 -2.26 -7.83
C HIS A 191 13.68 -2.33 -8.48
N HIS A 192 13.42 -1.55 -9.53
CA HIS A 192 12.10 -1.44 -10.16
C HIS A 192 12.08 -1.94 -11.61
N LYS A 193 12.82 -3.03 -11.85
CA LYS A 193 12.99 -3.65 -13.18
C LYS A 193 11.99 -4.78 -13.47
N THR A 194 11.79 -5.66 -12.50
CA THR A 194 11.00 -6.89 -12.68
C THR A 194 9.98 -7.08 -11.58
N PHE A 195 10.41 -6.96 -10.32
CA PHE A 195 9.53 -7.09 -9.16
C PHE A 195 9.70 -5.91 -8.21
N ASP A 196 8.60 -5.50 -7.59
CA ASP A 196 8.58 -4.64 -6.41
C ASP A 196 8.34 -5.54 -5.19
N LEU A 197 9.37 -5.72 -4.37
CA LEU A 197 9.30 -6.52 -3.15
C LEU A 197 9.17 -5.59 -1.95
N TYR A 198 8.20 -5.84 -1.08
CA TYR A 198 8.01 -5.02 0.11
C TYR A 198 7.48 -5.82 1.30
N ALA A 199 7.73 -5.25 2.47
CA ALA A 199 7.14 -5.64 3.74
C ALA A 199 6.45 -4.42 4.34
N THR A 200 5.21 -4.58 4.81
CA THR A 200 4.49 -3.48 5.44
C THR A 200 3.53 -3.98 6.52
N LEU A 201 2.94 -3.04 7.25
CA LEU A 201 1.96 -3.27 8.31
C LEU A 201 0.71 -2.45 8.02
N GLY A 202 -0.43 -3.12 7.88
CA GLY A 202 -1.74 -2.49 7.87
C GLY A 202 -2.33 -2.37 9.28
N ILE A 203 -3.10 -1.32 9.53
CA ILE A 203 -4.08 -1.26 10.62
C ILE A 203 -5.46 -1.07 10.00
N GLY A 204 -6.45 -1.84 10.44
CA GLY A 204 -7.76 -1.72 9.86
C GLY A 204 -8.88 -2.04 10.82
N TYR A 205 -10.09 -1.82 10.33
CA TYR A 205 -11.32 -2.11 11.04
C TYR A 205 -12.27 -2.87 10.13
N ALA A 206 -12.80 -4.00 10.60
CA ALA A 206 -13.80 -4.82 9.92
C ALA A 206 -15.16 -4.72 10.65
N PHE A 207 -16.25 -4.57 9.89
CA PHE A 207 -17.61 -4.37 10.39
C PHE A 207 -18.64 -5.13 9.57
#